data_AF-A0A934KMI6-F1
#
_entry.id   AF-A0A934KMI6-F1
#
_cell.length_a   1.000
_cell.length_b   1.000
_cell.length_c   1.000
_cell.angle_alpha   90.00
_cell.angle_beta   90.00
_cell.angle_gamma   90.00
#
_symmetry.space_group_name_H-M   'P 1'
#
loop_
_entity.id
_entity.type
_entity.pdbx_description
1 polymer ?
#
loop_
_entity_poly.entity_id
_entity_poly.type
_entity_poly.pdbx_seq_one_letter_code
_entity_poly.pdbx_strand_id
1 'polypeptide(L)'
;MAKIISVRFLEVPEKINVGDNDTDVTVVTTIEFHELDILGKIEYCLHLFVYDVHGNIDPLLIVSNWDESSIVSIETSLDRRDDYLGKASVIFKADKELLTIKTPMALKLGSIDSRSTYYTRRLEVFATATPAFGRISKWSEPYDTQFRY
;
A
#
# COMPACT_ATOMS: atom_id res chain seq x y z
N MET A 1 6.21 -12.47 15.38
CA MET A 1 6.19 -11.98 14.00
C MET A 1 6.06 -10.46 14.02
N ALA A 2 6.63 -9.79 13.01
CA ALA A 2 6.59 -8.34 12.87
C ALA A 2 5.18 -7.74 12.96
N LYS A 3 5.09 -6.54 13.53
CA LYS A 3 3.86 -5.78 13.73
C LYS A 3 4.07 -4.33 13.31
N ILE A 4 3.21 -3.82 12.44
CA ILE A 4 3.19 -2.39 12.11
C ILE A 4 2.51 -1.65 13.27
N ILE A 5 3.24 -0.75 13.91
CA ILE A 5 2.77 0.03 15.08
C ILE A 5 2.11 1.33 14.63
N SER A 6 2.67 1.99 13.62
CA SER A 6 2.12 3.23 13.08
C SER A 6 2.50 3.47 11.64
N VAL A 7 1.61 4.16 10.93
CA VAL A 7 1.79 4.67 9.57
C VAL A 7 1.25 6.09 9.57
N ARG A 8 2.05 7.07 9.15
CA ARG A 8 1.64 8.49 9.11
C ARG A 8 2.40 9.26 8.06
N PHE A 9 1.81 10.33 7.56
CA PHE A 9 2.56 11.31 6.77
C PHE A 9 3.47 12.15 7.68
N LEU A 10 4.67 12.47 7.23
CA LEU A 10 5.58 13.40 7.92
C LEU A 10 5.15 14.85 7.68
N GLU A 11 5.00 15.21 6.40
CA GLU A 11 4.64 16.54 5.92
C GLU A 11 3.85 16.35 4.63
N VAL A 12 2.58 16.74 4.65
CA VAL A 12 1.73 16.84 3.45
C VAL A 12 1.59 18.33 3.15
N PRO A 13 1.76 18.77 1.89
CA PRO A 13 1.59 20.18 1.56
C PRO A 13 0.16 20.64 1.89
N GLU A 14 0.04 21.79 2.56
CA GLU A 14 -1.27 22.39 2.90
C GLU A 14 -2.09 22.73 1.65
N LYS A 15 -1.43 22.92 0.51
CA LYS A 15 -2.05 23.26 -0.77
C LYS A 15 -1.48 22.38 -1.86
N ILE A 16 -2.37 21.72 -2.60
CA ILE A 16 -2.04 20.96 -3.80
C ILE A 16 -2.27 21.86 -5.01
N ASN A 17 -1.26 22.02 -5.86
CA ASN A 17 -1.39 22.77 -7.10
C ASN A 17 -2.06 21.89 -8.16
N VAL A 18 -3.21 22.34 -8.65
CA VAL A 18 -3.93 21.69 -9.76
C VAL A 18 -3.08 21.77 -11.03
N GLY A 19 -2.86 20.64 -11.70
CA GLY A 19 -2.01 20.54 -12.89
C GLY A 19 -0.56 20.15 -12.62
N ASP A 20 -0.15 20.06 -11.35
CA ASP A 20 1.08 19.37 -10.95
C ASP A 20 0.76 17.89 -10.76
N ASN A 21 1.40 17.02 -11.56
CA ASN A 21 1.02 15.61 -11.63
C ASN A 21 1.61 14.77 -10.50
N ASP A 22 2.69 15.25 -9.87
CA ASP A 22 3.42 14.51 -8.85
C ASP A 22 3.63 15.39 -7.63
N THR A 23 3.04 15.01 -6.50
CA THR A 23 3.28 15.64 -5.20
C THR A 23 4.16 14.75 -4.36
N ASP A 24 5.32 15.25 -3.97
CA ASP A 24 6.24 14.56 -3.07
C ASP A 24 5.70 14.57 -1.64
N VAL A 25 5.51 13.38 -1.08
CA VAL A 25 5.16 13.18 0.33
C VAL A 25 6.10 12.17 0.94
N THR A 26 6.27 12.24 2.26
CA THR A 26 7.02 11.22 3.01
C THR A 26 6.08 10.49 3.96
N VAL A 27 6.00 9.17 3.80
CA VAL A 27 5.30 8.29 4.75
C VAL A 27 6.32 7.74 5.75
N VAL A 28 5.95 7.80 7.03
CA VAL A 28 6.72 7.23 8.13
C VAL A 28 6.00 6.01 8.65
N THR A 29 6.66 4.86 8.59
CA THR A 29 6.16 3.59 9.11
C THR A 29 7.05 3.13 10.25
N THR A 30 6.43 2.79 11.38
CA THR A 30 7.13 2.18 12.52
C THR A 30 6.72 0.73 12.67
N ILE A 31 7.70 -0.17 12.69
CA ILE A 31 7.52 -1.61 12.74
C ILE A 31 8.26 -2.14 13.96
N GLU A 32 7.58 -3.01 14.70
CA GLU A 32 8.12 -3.78 15.81
C GLU A 32 8.38 -5.22 15.32
N PHE A 33 9.56 -5.77 15.62
CA PHE A 33 9.94 -7.14 15.24
C PHE A 33 9.98 -8.04 16.46
N HIS A 34 9.64 -9.31 16.23
CA HIS A 34 9.83 -10.33 17.23
C HIS A 34 11.29 -10.79 17.26
N GLU A 35 11.79 -11.24 18.41
CA GLU A 35 13.19 -11.68 18.58
C GLU A 35 13.63 -12.72 17.56
N LEU A 36 12.74 -13.66 17.20
CA LEU A 36 12.99 -14.66 16.17
C LEU A 36 13.25 -14.05 14.77
N ASP A 37 12.54 -12.97 14.43
CA ASP A 37 12.70 -12.31 13.14
C ASP A 37 14.07 -11.62 13.07
N ILE A 38 14.53 -11.06 14.20
CA ILE A 38 15.84 -10.43 14.36
C ILE A 38 16.97 -11.47 14.33
N LEU A 39 16.82 -12.57 15.08
CA LEU A 39 17.79 -13.67 15.12
C LEU A 39 17.99 -14.29 13.73
N GLY A 40 16.88 -14.48 13.00
CA GLY A 40 16.88 -14.97 11.63
C GLY A 40 17.30 -13.94 10.59
N LYS A 41 17.49 -12.67 10.96
CA LYS A 41 17.75 -11.54 10.06
C LYS A 41 16.80 -11.51 8.87
N ILE A 42 15.52 -11.75 9.15
CA ILE A 42 14.50 -11.92 8.12
C ILE A 42 14.38 -10.62 7.30
N GLU A 43 14.41 -10.77 5.98
CA GLU A 43 14.11 -9.69 5.06
C GLU A 43 12.60 -9.50 4.94
N TYR A 44 12.17 -8.25 4.78
CA TYR A 44 10.77 -7.90 4.59
C TYR A 44 10.66 -6.90 3.44
N CYS A 45 9.53 -6.93 2.77
CA CYS A 45 9.13 -5.90 1.81
C CYS A 45 7.92 -5.15 2.36
N LEU A 46 8.08 -3.86 2.66
CA LEU A 46 7.00 -2.95 3.03
C LEU A 46 6.41 -2.36 1.76
N HIS A 47 5.14 -2.63 1.52
CA HIS A 47 4.35 -1.97 0.49
C HIS A 47 3.44 -0.91 1.13
N LEU A 48 3.49 0.29 0.56
CA LEU A 48 2.65 1.43 0.93
C LEU A 48 1.75 1.77 -0.24
N PHE A 49 0.47 1.97 0.04
CA PHE A 49 -0.54 2.35 -0.94
C PHE A 49 -1.30 3.55 -0.41
N VAL A 50 -1.43 4.60 -1.21
CA VAL A 50 -2.10 5.84 -0.81
C VAL A 50 -3.39 5.99 -1.61
N TYR A 51 -4.47 6.31 -0.89
CA TYR A 51 -5.81 6.50 -1.45
C TYR A 51 -6.37 7.85 -1.04
N ASP A 52 -7.17 8.44 -1.92
CA ASP A 52 -8.12 9.52 -1.59
C ASP A 52 -9.45 8.86 -1.23
N VAL A 53 -9.83 8.95 0.05
CA VAL A 53 -10.98 8.23 0.59
C VAL A 53 -12.20 9.13 0.59
N HIS A 54 -13.22 8.71 -0.15
CA HIS A 54 -14.48 9.46 -0.24
C HIS A 54 -15.48 8.90 0.77
N GLY A 55 -15.33 9.27 2.05
CA GLY A 55 -16.24 8.85 3.12
C GLY A 55 -15.70 7.70 3.97
N ASN A 56 -16.30 6.52 3.90
CA ASN A 56 -15.80 5.31 4.57
C ASN A 56 -14.73 4.63 3.69
N ILE A 57 -13.76 3.95 4.27
CA ILE A 57 -12.74 3.22 3.51
C ILE A 57 -13.38 1.98 2.88
N ASP A 58 -13.22 1.79 1.58
CA ASP A 58 -13.67 0.56 0.91
C ASP A 58 -12.77 -0.64 1.30
N PRO A 59 -13.31 -1.87 1.43
CA PRO A 59 -12.50 -3.03 1.77
C PRO A 59 -11.42 -3.31 0.71
N LEU A 60 -10.18 -3.45 1.15
CA LEU A 60 -9.03 -3.75 0.29
C LEU A 60 -8.77 -5.26 0.26
N LEU A 61 -8.76 -5.87 -0.92
CA LEU A 61 -8.23 -7.21 -1.13
C LEU A 61 -6.75 -7.11 -1.46
N ILE A 62 -5.91 -7.75 -0.64
CA ILE A 62 -4.46 -7.68 -0.78
C ILE A 62 -3.97 -9.02 -1.32
N VAL A 63 -3.37 -9.00 -2.52
CA VAL A 63 -2.58 -10.12 -3.03
C VAL A 63 -1.15 -9.84 -2.63
N SER A 64 -0.78 -10.29 -1.42
CA SER A 64 0.57 -10.12 -0.89
C SER A 64 1.53 -11.12 -1.52
N ASN A 65 2.53 -10.61 -2.23
CA ASN A 65 3.73 -11.32 -2.61
C ASN A 65 4.94 -10.47 -2.19
N TRP A 66 6.11 -11.09 -2.02
CA TRP A 66 7.31 -10.37 -1.54
C TRP A 66 7.64 -9.20 -2.46
N ASP A 67 7.87 -9.47 -3.73
CA ASP A 67 8.27 -8.48 -4.73
C ASP A 67 7.08 -7.74 -5.35
N GLU A 68 5.94 -8.43 -5.50
CA GLU A 68 4.77 -7.91 -6.21
C GLU A 68 3.49 -8.02 -5.39
N SER A 69 3.27 -7.09 -4.46
CA SER A 69 1.94 -6.95 -3.86
C SER A 69 1.04 -6.09 -4.75
N SER A 70 -0.15 -6.62 -5.05
CA SER A 70 -1.22 -5.85 -5.69
C SER A 70 -2.40 -5.71 -4.73
N ILE A 71 -3.08 -4.56 -4.82
CA ILE A 71 -4.32 -4.33 -4.09
C ILE A 71 -5.43 -4.19 -5.11
N VAL A 72 -6.51 -4.91 -4.87
CA VAL A 72 -7.77 -4.75 -5.56
C VAL A 72 -8.75 -4.14 -4.56
N SER A 73 -9.16 -2.90 -4.80
CA SER A 73 -10.28 -2.31 -4.04
C SER A 73 -11.56 -3.02 -4.46
N ILE A 74 -12.31 -3.56 -3.51
CA ILE A 74 -13.63 -4.10 -3.78
C ILE A 74 -14.61 -2.94 -3.68
N GLU A 75 -15.10 -2.46 -4.82
CA GLU A 75 -16.10 -1.40 -4.88
C GLU A 75 -17.39 -1.89 -4.19
N THR A 76 -17.66 -1.39 -2.99
CA THR A 76 -18.86 -1.75 -2.23
C THR A 76 -20.11 -0.97 -2.65
N SER A 77 -19.97 0.09 -3.44
CA SER A 77 -21.08 0.94 -3.90
C SER A 77 -20.83 1.51 -5.30
N LEU A 78 -21.86 1.49 -6.14
CA LEU A 78 -21.82 1.90 -7.56
C LEU A 78 -21.42 3.37 -7.80
N ASP A 79 -21.57 4.25 -6.80
CA ASP A 79 -21.36 5.70 -6.93
C ASP A 79 -20.19 6.25 -6.10
N ARG A 80 -19.41 5.38 -5.44
CA ARG A 80 -18.33 5.81 -4.54
C ARG A 80 -17.12 4.91 -4.73
N ARG A 81 -16.01 5.49 -5.17
CA ARG A 81 -14.75 4.80 -5.39
C ARG A 81 -13.64 5.60 -4.77
N ASP A 82 -12.85 4.97 -3.91
CA ASP A 82 -11.61 5.57 -3.39
C ASP A 82 -10.59 5.70 -4.54
N ASP A 83 -9.99 6.87 -4.69
CA ASP A 83 -9.05 7.13 -5.77
C ASP A 83 -7.66 6.65 -5.37
N TYR A 84 -7.07 5.76 -6.17
CA TYR A 84 -5.70 5.31 -5.95
C TYR A 84 -4.68 6.35 -6.43
N LEU A 85 -3.84 6.83 -5.51
CA LEU A 85 -2.93 7.96 -5.75
C LEU A 85 -1.47 7.54 -5.99
N GLY A 86 -1.04 6.40 -5.45
CA GLY A 86 0.33 5.93 -5.62
C GLY A 86 0.70 4.71 -4.77
N LYS A 87 1.82 4.08 -5.12
CA LYS A 87 2.47 3.01 -4.33
C LYS A 87 3.95 3.24 -4.19
N ALA A 88 4.52 2.74 -3.10
CA ALA A 88 5.96 2.58 -2.94
C ALA A 88 6.24 1.26 -2.22
N SER A 89 7.42 0.70 -2.49
CA SER A 89 7.89 -0.52 -1.86
C SER A 89 9.29 -0.30 -1.32
N VAL A 90 9.58 -0.81 -0.11
CA VAL A 90 10.91 -0.73 0.51
C VAL A 90 11.29 -2.09 1.08
N ILE A 91 12.46 -2.57 0.71
CA ILE A 91 13.04 -3.80 1.26
C ILE A 91 13.92 -3.42 2.46
N PHE A 92 13.77 -4.14 3.57
CA PHE A 92 14.55 -3.94 4.79
C PHE A 92 14.77 -5.26 5.54
N LYS A 93 15.62 -5.24 6.57
CA LYS A 93 15.91 -6.39 7.42
C LYS A 93 15.41 -6.13 8.84
N ALA A 94 14.93 -7.18 9.50
CA ALA A 94 14.73 -7.16 10.94
C ALA A 94 16.10 -7.19 11.63
N ASP A 95 16.63 -6.02 11.98
CA ASP A 95 17.94 -5.85 12.61
C ASP A 95 17.84 -5.39 14.08
N LYS A 96 16.70 -4.83 14.46
CA LYS A 96 16.41 -4.30 15.80
C LYS A 96 14.93 -4.48 16.12
N GLU A 97 14.59 -4.35 17.39
CA GLU A 97 13.21 -4.51 17.88
C GLU A 97 12.25 -3.48 17.26
N LEU A 98 12.69 -2.22 17.11
CA LEU A 98 11.85 -1.15 16.57
C LEU A 98 12.55 -0.40 15.43
N LEU A 99 11.96 -0.46 14.24
CA LEU A 99 12.45 0.20 13.03
C LEU A 99 11.46 1.25 12.55
N THR A 100 11.96 2.46 12.33
CA THR A 100 11.24 3.53 11.65
C THR A 100 11.79 3.70 10.23
N ILE A 101 10.93 3.56 9.24
CA ILE A 101 11.25 3.72 7.82
C ILE A 101 10.58 5.01 7.33
N LYS A 102 11.35 5.85 6.64
CA LYS A 102 10.84 7.02 5.93
C LYS A 102 10.86 6.72 4.45
N THR A 103 9.69 6.67 3.82
CA THR A 103 9.54 6.34 2.41
C THR A 103 9.06 7.58 1.65
N PRO A 104 9.91 8.19 0.82
CA PRO A 104 9.46 9.24 -0.10
C PRO A 104 8.58 8.62 -1.19
N MET A 105 7.49 9.30 -1.53
CA MET A 105 6.51 8.86 -2.53
C MET A 105 6.05 10.05 -3.36
N ALA A 106 5.90 9.85 -4.67
CA ALA A 106 5.22 10.78 -5.55
C ALA A 106 3.74 10.36 -5.69
N LEU A 107 2.82 11.28 -5.41
CA LEU A 107 1.38 11.06 -5.47
C LEU A 107 0.72 11.88 -6.56
N LYS A 108 -0.28 11.30 -7.22
CA LYS A 108 -1.07 11.96 -8.27
C LYS A 108 -2.21 12.81 -7.69
N LEU A 109 -1.88 13.87 -6.95
CA LEU A 109 -2.87 14.71 -6.26
C LEU A 109 -3.51 15.79 -7.16
N GLY A 110 -2.82 16.21 -8.23
CA GLY A 110 -3.30 17.27 -9.13
C GLY A 110 -4.27 16.83 -10.22
N SER A 111 -4.59 15.54 -10.34
CA SER A 111 -5.61 15.06 -11.27
C SER A 111 -6.99 15.38 -10.72
N ILE A 112 -7.67 16.36 -11.33
CA ILE A 112 -9.09 16.63 -11.09
C ILE A 112 -9.87 15.63 -11.94
N ASP A 113 -10.62 14.74 -11.29
CA ASP A 113 -11.67 14.02 -12.00
C ASP A 113 -12.85 14.99 -12.20
N SER A 114 -13.43 14.96 -13.40
CA SER A 114 -14.55 15.81 -13.83
C SER A 114 -15.79 15.72 -12.93
N ARG A 115 -15.80 14.79 -11.98
CA ARG A 115 -16.87 14.51 -11.01
C ARG A 115 -16.56 14.98 -9.57
N SER A 116 -15.34 15.44 -9.27
CA SER A 116 -14.97 15.83 -7.90
C SER A 116 -15.13 17.34 -7.69
N THR A 117 -16.17 17.76 -6.95
CA THR A 117 -16.41 19.14 -6.51
C THR A 117 -15.83 19.46 -5.12
N TYR A 118 -14.99 18.57 -4.58
CA TYR A 118 -14.51 18.68 -3.21
C TYR A 118 -13.22 19.52 -3.11
N TYR A 119 -13.26 20.58 -2.29
CA TYR A 119 -12.11 21.44 -1.97
C TYR A 119 -11.15 20.81 -0.95
N THR A 120 -11.51 19.66 -0.36
CA THR A 120 -10.76 18.94 0.66
C THR A 120 -10.65 17.46 0.28
N ARG A 121 -9.44 16.93 0.29
CA ARG A 121 -9.15 15.50 0.04
C ARG A 121 -8.81 14.80 1.35
N ARG A 122 -9.20 13.54 1.49
CA ARG A 122 -8.91 12.74 2.70
C ARG A 122 -7.94 11.63 2.31
N LEU A 123 -6.66 11.86 2.58
CA LEU A 123 -5.61 10.90 2.25
C LEU A 123 -5.48 9.85 3.36
N GLU A 124 -5.56 8.58 2.98
CA GLU A 124 -5.28 7.46 3.88
C GLU A 124 -4.17 6.59 3.28
N VAL A 125 -3.30 6.06 4.14
CA VAL A 125 -2.20 5.18 3.74
C VAL A 125 -2.43 3.78 4.28
N PHE A 126 -2.47 2.82 3.38
CA PHE A 126 -2.44 1.42 3.71
C PHE A 126 -1.00 0.89 3.64
N ALA A 127 -0.55 0.22 4.70
CA ALA A 127 0.77 -0.38 4.76
C ALA A 127 0.67 -1.89 5.03
N THR A 128 1.45 -2.68 4.28
CA THR A 128 1.60 -4.12 4.52
C THR A 128 3.05 -4.51 4.39
N ALA A 129 3.52 -5.38 5.29
CA ALA A 129 4.90 -5.87 5.28
C ALA A 129 4.88 -7.39 5.08
N THR A 130 5.46 -7.84 3.97
CA THR A 130 5.52 -9.27 3.62
C THR A 130 6.91 -9.80 3.98
N PRO A 131 7.02 -10.85 4.82
CA PRO A 131 8.31 -11.48 5.10
C PRO A 131 8.82 -12.23 3.89
N ALA A 132 10.13 -12.33 3.85
CA ALA A 132 10.89 -13.01 2.83
C ALA A 132 10.45 -14.45 2.57
N PHE A 133 10.31 -15.17 3.65
CA PHE A 133 10.10 -16.61 3.64
C PHE A 133 8.72 -16.85 4.23
N GLY A 134 7.68 -16.73 3.38
CA GLY A 134 6.30 -16.95 3.79
C GLY A 134 5.66 -18.14 3.09
N ARG A 135 5.72 -18.15 1.76
CA ARG A 135 5.02 -19.14 0.91
C ARG A 135 5.55 -19.10 -0.52
N ILE A 136 5.78 -20.25 -1.12
CA ILE A 136 6.07 -20.39 -2.56
C ILE A 136 4.84 -21.02 -3.21
N SER A 137 4.24 -20.36 -4.20
CA SER A 137 3.05 -20.88 -4.90
C SER A 137 2.99 -20.29 -6.32
N LYS A 138 2.69 -21.12 -7.32
CA LYS A 138 2.51 -20.70 -8.71
C LYS A 138 1.37 -21.51 -9.32
N TRP A 139 0.43 -20.85 -10.00
CA TRP A 139 -0.58 -21.56 -10.81
C TRP A 139 0.09 -22.20 -12.02
N SER A 140 -0.43 -23.36 -12.46
CA SER A 140 -0.08 -23.87 -13.78
C SER A 140 -0.63 -22.93 -14.86
N GLU A 141 -0.15 -23.09 -16.09
CA GLU A 141 -0.83 -22.50 -17.24
C GLU A 141 -2.27 -23.04 -17.32
N PRO A 142 -3.26 -22.22 -17.75
CA PRO A 142 -4.62 -22.69 -17.98
C PRO A 142 -4.62 -23.83 -18.99
N TYR A 143 -5.34 -24.91 -18.70
CA TYR A 143 -5.52 -26.02 -19.63
C TYR A 143 -7.01 -26.21 -19.92
N ASP A 144 -7.39 -25.99 -21.17
CA ASP A 144 -8.75 -26.23 -21.64
C ASP A 144 -8.94 -27.72 -21.96
N THR A 145 -9.98 -28.33 -21.39
CA THR A 145 -10.34 -29.72 -21.67
C THR A 145 -11.75 -29.81 -22.25
N GLN A 146 -11.96 -30.75 -23.18
CA GLN A 146 -13.27 -31.01 -23.74
C GLN A 146 -13.98 -32.07 -22.89
N PHE A 147 -15.19 -31.76 -22.41
CA PHE A 147 -16.07 -32.76 -21.80
C PHE A 147 -17.09 -33.26 -22.85
N ARG A 148 -17.41 -34.56 -22.84
CA ARG A 148 -18.46 -35.17 -23.67
C ARG A 148 -19.48 -35.88 -22.77
N TYR A 149 -20.75 -35.70 -23.08
CA TYR A 149 -21.88 -36.52 -22.61
C TYR A 149 -22.32 -37.47 -23.72
#